data_AF-A0A2T0MZF7-F1
#
_entry.id   AF-A0A2T0MZF7-F1
#
_cell.length_a   1.000
_cell.length_b   1.000
_cell.length_c   1.000
_cell.angle_alpha   90.00
_cell.angle_beta   90.00
_cell.angle_gamma   90.00
#
_symmetry.space_group_name_H-M   'P 1'
#
loop_
_entity.id
_entity.type
_entity.pdbx_description
1 polymer ?
#
loop_
_entity_poly.entity_id
_entity_poly.type
_entity_poly.pdbx_seq_one_letter_code
_entity_poly.pdbx_strand_id
1 'polypeptide(L)'
;MHRRVALLSTFVLALAGSLVPAGAAQADPSRPVTWSATDSWSERRSVSQYWTPRRMVAAQPLEAPAPRRGVRTRTPSQGRPWATRGTTGDSNGRLRAAVANSPGLQWTDGGAVVRTTGRVFFTTADGRNSSCSGSAVTSANESVVITAGHCVKLNGAAHRNWAFVPAFDDGRRPFGTWVASEMFTTPQWNAREDINFDVAAVVVAPLNGRTLTDVVGGQGVAFNQPRQRQNFAFGYPAADPFDGSELIYCSGRAFNDTVSTNDQGLRCNMTGGSSGGPWFQGFDPATGLGWLNSLNSFTYNFAPNFMFGPFFGNEAMAVYQTAQNSQAT
;
A
#
# COMPACT_ATOMS: atom_id res chain seq x y z
N MET A 1 -81.48 -53.83 -9.69
CA MET A 1 -80.04 -53.74 -10.04
C MET A 1 -79.77 -52.38 -10.68
N HIS A 2 -79.40 -51.37 -9.90
CA HIS A 2 -79.17 -50.01 -10.40
C HIS A 2 -77.66 -49.77 -10.59
N ARG A 3 -77.26 -49.51 -11.83
CA ARG A 3 -75.89 -49.11 -12.22
C ARG A 3 -75.60 -47.71 -11.69
N ARG A 4 -74.48 -47.54 -10.97
CA ARG A 4 -73.90 -46.24 -10.64
C ARG A 4 -72.66 -46.03 -11.51
N VAL A 5 -72.67 -44.95 -12.29
CA VAL A 5 -71.54 -44.44 -13.09
C VAL A 5 -70.72 -43.52 -12.17
N ALA A 6 -69.42 -43.79 -12.04
CA ALA A 6 -68.48 -42.93 -11.33
C ALA A 6 -67.70 -42.10 -12.36
N LEU A 7 -67.84 -40.77 -12.28
CA LEU A 7 -67.06 -39.79 -13.04
C LEU A 7 -65.68 -39.62 -12.39
N LEU A 8 -64.62 -39.84 -13.17
CA LEU A 8 -63.23 -39.54 -12.81
C LEU A 8 -62.94 -38.06 -13.12
N SER A 9 -62.65 -37.27 -12.09
CA SER A 9 -62.19 -35.89 -12.21
C SER A 9 -60.66 -35.86 -12.28
N THR A 10 -60.11 -35.44 -13.42
CA THR A 10 -58.68 -35.18 -13.59
C THR A 10 -58.32 -33.80 -13.05
N PHE A 11 -57.51 -33.75 -11.98
CA PHE A 11 -56.90 -32.52 -11.49
C PHE A 11 -55.62 -32.23 -12.29
N VAL A 12 -55.61 -31.13 -13.06
CA VAL A 12 -54.41 -30.59 -13.70
C VAL A 12 -53.74 -29.64 -12.71
N LEU A 13 -52.57 -30.01 -12.20
CA LEU A 13 -51.73 -29.15 -11.36
C LEU A 13 -50.94 -28.19 -12.28
N ALA A 14 -51.33 -26.93 -12.33
CA ALA A 14 -50.54 -25.87 -12.97
C ALA A 14 -49.42 -25.42 -12.00
N LEU A 15 -48.18 -25.83 -12.28
CA LEU A 15 -46.98 -25.30 -11.63
C LEU A 15 -46.66 -23.93 -12.23
N ALA A 16 -47.09 -22.86 -11.55
CA ALA A 16 -46.62 -21.51 -11.82
C ALA A 16 -45.18 -21.36 -11.28
N GLY A 17 -44.20 -21.57 -12.16
CA GLY A 17 -42.80 -21.27 -11.87
C GLY A 17 -42.58 -19.76 -11.83
N SER A 18 -42.45 -19.20 -10.63
CA SER A 18 -41.98 -17.82 -10.44
C SER A 18 -40.51 -17.72 -10.83
N LEU A 19 -40.25 -17.14 -12.01
CA LEU A 19 -38.91 -16.70 -12.40
C LEU A 19 -38.50 -15.55 -11.47
N VAL A 20 -37.72 -15.87 -10.43
CA VAL A 20 -37.02 -14.85 -9.64
C VAL A 20 -35.93 -14.29 -10.57
N PRO A 21 -35.95 -12.99 -10.92
CA PRO A 21 -34.85 -12.42 -11.68
C PRO A 21 -33.59 -12.54 -10.83
N ALA A 22 -32.56 -13.19 -11.37
CA ALA A 22 -31.24 -13.22 -10.77
C ALA A 22 -30.76 -11.77 -10.64
N GLY A 23 -30.87 -11.21 -9.43
CA GLY A 23 -30.26 -9.92 -9.12
C GLY A 23 -28.77 -10.06 -9.38
N ALA A 24 -28.23 -9.25 -10.28
CA ALA A 24 -26.78 -9.13 -10.43
C ALA A 24 -26.21 -8.82 -9.04
N ALA A 25 -25.40 -9.73 -8.50
CA ALA A 25 -24.71 -9.51 -7.24
C ALA A 25 -23.90 -8.22 -7.37
N GLN A 26 -24.32 -7.16 -6.69
CA GLN A 26 -23.53 -5.93 -6.58
C GLN A 26 -22.23 -6.30 -5.87
N ALA A 27 -21.10 -6.13 -6.56
CA ALA A 27 -19.80 -6.31 -5.96
C ALA A 27 -19.70 -5.45 -4.70
N ASP A 28 -19.25 -6.04 -3.59
CA ASP A 28 -18.99 -5.32 -2.34
C ASP A 28 -18.02 -4.15 -2.65
N PRO A 29 -18.45 -2.88 -2.47
CA PRO A 29 -17.64 -1.72 -2.80
C PRO A 29 -16.36 -1.61 -1.95
N SER A 30 -16.19 -2.48 -0.94
CA SER A 30 -14.97 -2.60 -0.13
C SER A 30 -14.02 -3.70 -0.60
N ARG A 31 -14.44 -4.62 -1.48
CA ARG A 31 -13.58 -5.74 -1.91
C ARG A 31 -12.39 -5.20 -2.73
N PRO A 32 -11.14 -5.48 -2.31
CA PRO A 32 -9.96 -5.05 -3.05
C PRO A 32 -9.93 -5.63 -4.45
N VAL A 33 -9.32 -4.88 -5.37
CA VAL A 33 -8.96 -5.39 -6.69
C VAL A 33 -7.58 -6.03 -6.59
N THR A 34 -7.45 -7.26 -7.08
CA THR A 34 -6.20 -8.02 -7.09
C THR A 34 -5.80 -8.42 -8.51
N TRP A 35 -4.49 -8.54 -8.76
CA TRP A 35 -3.93 -9.16 -9.94
C TRP A 35 -2.56 -9.78 -9.62
N SER A 36 -2.20 -10.82 -10.38
CA SER A 36 -0.85 -11.39 -10.30
C SER A 36 0.19 -10.47 -10.96
N ALA A 37 1.35 -10.37 -10.33
CA ALA A 37 2.53 -9.70 -10.85
C ALA A 37 3.55 -10.70 -11.41
N THR A 38 3.77 -11.84 -10.73
CA THR A 38 4.59 -12.95 -11.21
C THR A 38 4.03 -14.30 -10.74
N ASP A 39 3.76 -15.20 -11.67
CA ASP A 39 3.11 -16.51 -11.41
C ASP A 39 4.11 -17.67 -11.35
N SER A 40 5.38 -17.43 -11.71
CA SER A 40 6.39 -18.49 -11.83
C SER A 40 7.78 -18.09 -11.33
N TRP A 41 8.58 -19.10 -10.98
CA TRP A 41 9.99 -18.93 -10.63
C TRP A 41 10.82 -18.25 -11.74
N SER A 42 10.53 -18.55 -13.01
CA SER A 42 11.22 -17.95 -14.15
C SER A 42 10.90 -16.47 -14.31
N GLU A 43 9.65 -16.06 -14.11
CA GLU A 43 9.26 -14.64 -14.14
C GLU A 43 9.90 -13.87 -12.99
N ARG A 44 9.85 -14.41 -11.77
CA ARG A 44 10.50 -13.80 -10.59
C ARG A 44 11.99 -13.61 -10.80
N ARG A 45 12.66 -14.63 -11.33
CA ARG A 45 14.09 -14.55 -11.68
C ARG A 45 14.33 -13.48 -12.74
N SER A 46 13.47 -13.37 -13.75
CA SER A 46 13.58 -12.36 -14.81
C SER A 46 13.45 -10.95 -14.25
N VAL A 47 12.49 -10.69 -13.36
CA VAL A 47 12.34 -9.37 -12.69
C VAL A 47 13.53 -9.07 -11.78
N SER A 48 14.00 -10.05 -11.00
CA SER A 48 15.17 -9.89 -10.13
C SER A 48 16.44 -9.54 -10.93
N GLN A 49 16.65 -10.20 -12.07
CA GLN A 49 17.78 -9.92 -12.98
C GLN A 49 17.60 -8.63 -13.79
N TYR A 50 16.35 -8.23 -14.06
CA TYR A 50 16.05 -6.96 -14.71
C TYR A 50 16.64 -5.79 -13.90
N TRP A 51 16.50 -5.81 -12.57
CA TRP A 51 17.01 -4.75 -11.70
C TRP A 51 18.48 -4.93 -11.32
N THR A 52 19.34 -4.28 -12.10
CA THR A 52 20.74 -4.05 -11.75
C THR A 52 20.89 -2.83 -10.84
N PRO A 53 21.99 -2.69 -10.07
CA PRO A 53 22.23 -1.49 -9.26
C PRO A 53 22.15 -0.21 -10.11
N ARG A 54 22.72 -0.23 -11.31
CA ARG A 54 22.66 0.88 -12.26
C ARG A 54 21.24 1.26 -12.65
N ARG A 55 20.35 0.29 -12.90
CA ARG A 55 18.93 0.60 -13.22
C ARG A 55 18.17 1.11 -12.02
N MET A 56 18.48 0.62 -10.81
CA MET A 56 17.85 1.09 -9.58
C MET A 56 18.26 2.54 -9.27
N VAL A 57 19.55 2.87 -9.33
CA VAL A 57 20.05 4.24 -9.13
C VAL A 57 19.49 5.20 -10.19
N ALA A 58 19.38 4.75 -11.44
CA ALA A 58 18.83 5.56 -12.54
C ALA A 58 17.29 5.61 -12.60
N ALA A 59 16.57 4.92 -11.71
CA ALA A 59 15.11 4.90 -11.71
C ALA A 59 14.56 6.28 -11.34
N GLN A 60 13.64 6.79 -12.16
CA GLN A 60 13.09 8.15 -11.98
C GLN A 60 11.98 8.15 -10.91
N PRO A 61 11.82 9.21 -10.11
CA PRO A 61 10.69 9.30 -9.20
C PRO A 61 9.37 9.29 -9.98
N LEU A 62 8.39 8.52 -9.49
CA LEU A 62 7.01 8.63 -9.99
C LEU A 62 6.30 9.77 -9.24
N GLU A 63 5.80 10.75 -9.99
CA GLU A 63 4.93 11.79 -9.45
C GLU A 63 3.50 11.26 -9.32
N ALA A 64 2.86 11.54 -8.18
CA ALA A 64 1.46 11.21 -7.96
C ALA A 64 0.54 12.13 -8.78
N PRO A 65 -0.63 11.66 -9.21
CA PRO A 65 -1.60 12.52 -9.87
C PRO A 65 -2.11 13.60 -8.90
N ALA A 66 -2.24 14.83 -9.40
CA ALA A 66 -2.85 15.91 -8.63
C ALA A 66 -4.33 15.60 -8.33
N PRO A 67 -4.85 15.99 -7.14
CA PRO A 67 -6.26 15.83 -6.84
C PRO A 67 -7.15 16.50 -7.89
N ARG A 68 -8.08 15.74 -8.48
CA ARG A 68 -8.98 16.25 -9.52
C ARG A 68 -10.05 17.15 -8.90
N ARG A 69 -9.98 18.46 -9.15
CA ARG A 69 -11.00 19.43 -8.70
C ARG A 69 -12.36 19.14 -9.33
N GLY A 70 -13.43 19.21 -8.53
CA GLY A 70 -14.81 19.07 -9.00
C GLY A 70 -15.29 17.62 -9.20
N VAL A 71 -14.44 16.61 -8.99
CA VAL A 71 -14.87 15.22 -8.92
C VAL A 71 -15.42 14.95 -7.52
N ARG A 72 -16.63 14.37 -7.42
CA ARG A 72 -17.18 13.91 -6.14
C ARG A 72 -16.34 12.73 -5.64
N THR A 73 -15.31 13.02 -4.86
CA THR A 73 -14.47 12.03 -4.20
C THR A 73 -15.27 11.34 -3.10
N ARG A 74 -15.00 10.06 -2.87
CA ARG A 74 -15.62 9.35 -1.74
C ARG A 74 -14.79 9.62 -0.49
N THR A 75 -15.46 9.76 0.65
CA THR A 75 -14.78 9.76 1.95
C THR A 75 -14.52 8.31 2.35
N PRO A 76 -13.29 7.95 2.76
CA PRO A 76 -13.01 6.62 3.30
C PRO A 76 -13.94 6.30 4.48
N SER A 77 -14.47 5.08 4.52
CA SER A 77 -15.38 4.69 5.58
C SER A 77 -14.63 4.44 6.88
N GLN A 78 -15.25 4.80 8.00
CA GLN A 78 -14.68 4.63 9.34
C GLN A 78 -15.30 3.42 10.03
N GLY A 79 -14.45 2.57 10.60
CA GLY A 79 -14.83 1.44 11.43
C GLY A 79 -14.30 1.56 12.85
N ARG A 80 -14.24 0.43 13.56
CA ARG A 80 -13.62 0.37 14.88
C ARG A 80 -12.08 0.45 14.73
N PRO A 81 -11.38 1.20 15.60
CA PRO A 81 -9.92 1.18 15.64
C PRO A 81 -9.39 -0.24 15.75
N TRP A 82 -8.41 -0.57 14.91
CA TRP A 82 -7.74 -1.87 14.90
C TRP A 82 -6.25 -1.70 14.61
N ALA A 83 -5.40 -2.51 15.23
CA ALA A 83 -3.95 -2.47 15.00
C ALA A 83 -3.28 -3.83 15.25
N THR A 84 -2.15 -4.06 14.57
CA THR A 84 -1.21 -5.15 14.88
C THR A 84 0.00 -4.62 15.65
N ARG A 85 0.79 -5.52 16.22
CA ARG A 85 2.12 -5.16 16.74
C ARG A 85 3.16 -5.32 15.64
N GLY A 86 4.18 -4.47 15.67
CA GLY A 86 5.38 -4.69 14.88
C GLY A 86 6.20 -5.86 15.43
N THR A 87 7.03 -6.44 14.57
CA THR A 87 7.99 -7.49 14.90
C THR A 87 9.40 -6.98 14.61
N THR A 88 10.31 -7.16 15.57
CA THR A 88 11.72 -6.79 15.40
C THR A 88 12.46 -7.90 14.66
N GLY A 89 13.15 -7.57 13.57
CA GLY A 89 14.37 -8.29 13.21
C GLY A 89 15.53 -7.84 14.12
N ASP A 90 16.57 -8.66 14.30
CA ASP A 90 17.74 -8.36 15.16
C ASP A 90 18.20 -6.89 15.08
N SER A 91 17.87 -6.06 16.06
CA SER A 91 18.10 -4.61 15.98
C SER A 91 18.92 -4.12 17.17
N ASN A 92 20.14 -3.64 16.86
CA ASN A 92 20.96 -2.83 17.76
C ASN A 92 20.84 -1.36 17.32
N GLY A 93 19.82 -0.66 17.81
CA GLY A 93 19.67 0.79 17.59
C GLY A 93 20.53 1.60 18.56
N ARG A 94 21.06 2.75 18.11
CA ARG A 94 21.66 3.75 19.02
C ARG A 94 20.59 4.76 19.39
N LEU A 95 20.46 5.04 20.68
CA LEU A 95 19.48 5.99 21.21
C LEU A 95 19.81 7.43 20.75
N ARG A 96 19.04 7.95 19.80
CA ARG A 96 18.92 9.38 19.53
C ARG A 96 17.44 9.75 19.47
N ALA A 97 17.12 10.94 19.95
CA ALA A 97 15.76 11.44 19.95
C ALA A 97 15.40 11.93 18.55
N ALA A 98 14.41 11.29 17.91
CA ALA A 98 13.88 11.78 16.65
C ALA A 98 13.38 13.22 16.84
N VAL A 99 13.65 14.09 15.86
CA VAL A 99 13.14 15.46 15.89
C VAL A 99 11.63 15.40 15.70
N ALA A 100 10.86 16.04 16.60
CA ALA A 100 9.40 15.95 16.60
C ALA A 100 8.72 16.73 15.46
N ASN A 101 9.41 17.70 14.86
CA ASN A 101 8.90 18.55 13.78
C ASN A 101 9.91 18.62 12.60
N SER A 102 10.37 17.45 12.14
CA SER A 102 11.30 17.33 11.01
C SER A 102 10.61 17.69 9.69
N PRO A 103 11.16 18.61 8.87
CA PRO A 103 10.63 18.90 7.55
C PRO A 103 11.17 17.95 6.46
N GLY A 104 11.98 16.95 6.78
CA GLY A 104 12.67 16.12 5.78
C GLY A 104 14.16 15.94 6.07
N LEU A 105 14.49 15.50 7.28
CA LEU A 105 15.87 15.18 7.68
C LEU A 105 16.23 13.75 7.29
N GLN A 106 17.51 13.47 7.08
CA GLN A 106 18.00 12.11 6.96
C GLN A 106 17.77 11.33 8.26
N TRP A 107 17.33 10.08 8.16
CA TRP A 107 17.24 9.17 9.28
C TRP A 107 18.53 8.36 9.43
N THR A 108 19.25 8.55 10.54
CA THR A 108 20.55 7.90 10.79
C THR A 108 20.56 6.96 12.00
N ASP A 109 19.45 6.85 12.72
CA ASP A 109 19.42 6.24 14.06
C ASP A 109 19.25 4.71 14.03
N GLY A 110 19.15 4.12 12.84
CA GLY A 110 18.96 2.69 12.67
C GLY A 110 17.54 2.26 13.06
N GLY A 111 17.43 1.13 13.78
CA GLY A 111 16.15 0.58 14.22
C GLY A 111 15.38 -0.17 13.14
N ALA A 112 14.23 -0.74 13.53
CA ALA A 112 13.39 -1.54 12.65
C ALA A 112 12.96 -0.75 11.39
N VAL A 113 12.71 0.56 11.50
CA VAL A 113 12.30 1.41 10.38
C VAL A 113 13.25 1.39 9.19
N VAL A 114 14.56 1.28 9.41
CA VAL A 114 15.56 1.20 8.33
C VAL A 114 15.43 -0.13 7.60
N ARG A 115 15.21 -1.22 8.34
CA ARG A 115 15.08 -2.57 7.77
C ARG A 115 13.74 -2.76 7.07
N THR A 116 12.66 -2.21 7.62
CA THR A 116 11.30 -2.41 7.11
C THR A 116 10.94 -1.42 6.01
N THR A 117 11.56 -0.25 5.94
CA THR A 117 11.31 0.74 4.89
C THR A 117 12.27 0.52 3.74
N GLY A 118 11.73 0.49 2.53
CA GLY A 118 12.52 0.22 1.34
C GLY A 118 12.12 1.06 0.16
N ARG A 119 13.02 1.10 -0.82
CA ARG A 119 12.77 1.70 -2.12
C ARG A 119 12.07 0.68 -3.01
N VAL A 120 11.05 1.14 -3.71
CA VAL A 120 10.22 0.34 -4.63
C VAL A 120 10.61 0.71 -6.05
N PHE A 121 10.81 -0.29 -6.91
CA PHE A 121 11.18 -0.12 -8.31
C PHE A 121 10.18 -0.82 -9.21
N PHE A 122 9.84 -0.20 -10.32
CA PHE A 122 8.92 -0.77 -11.31
C PHE A 122 9.09 -0.13 -12.68
N THR A 123 8.52 -0.76 -13.69
CA THR A 123 8.45 -0.23 -15.06
C THR A 123 7.02 0.20 -15.34
N THR A 124 6.82 1.47 -15.66
CA THR A 124 5.51 2.03 -16.04
C THR A 124 5.08 1.55 -17.42
N ALA A 125 3.82 1.79 -17.77
CA ALA A 125 3.23 1.31 -19.03
C ALA A 125 3.99 1.80 -20.28
N ASP A 126 4.47 3.04 -20.25
CA ASP A 126 5.30 3.70 -21.27
C ASP A 126 6.76 3.19 -21.32
N GLY A 127 7.12 2.23 -20.46
CA GLY A 127 8.44 1.59 -20.45
C GLY A 127 9.50 2.29 -19.58
N ARG A 128 9.13 3.36 -18.86
CA ARG A 128 10.04 4.06 -17.96
C ARG A 128 10.27 3.27 -16.67
N ASN A 129 11.53 3.17 -16.25
CA ASN A 129 11.88 2.68 -14.92
C ASN A 129 11.68 3.79 -13.90
N SER A 130 10.80 3.53 -12.94
CA SER A 130 10.41 4.48 -11.93
C SER A 130 10.61 3.92 -10.52
N SER A 131 10.63 4.81 -9.53
CA SER A 131 10.73 4.44 -8.12
C SER A 131 9.70 5.12 -7.23
N CYS A 132 9.34 4.39 -6.18
CA CYS A 132 8.55 4.80 -5.03
C CYS A 132 9.26 4.32 -3.74
N SER A 133 8.55 4.34 -2.64
CA SER A 133 8.89 3.76 -1.34
C SER A 133 7.78 2.81 -0.87
N GLY A 134 8.08 2.02 0.15
CA GLY A 134 7.11 1.13 0.80
C GLY A 134 7.63 0.63 2.14
N SER A 135 6.77 -0.06 2.89
CA SER A 135 7.15 -0.68 4.16
C SER A 135 6.71 -2.13 4.24
N ALA A 136 7.62 -3.01 4.66
CA ALA A 136 7.28 -4.33 5.17
C ALA A 136 6.43 -4.19 6.44
N VAL A 137 5.36 -4.97 6.52
CA VAL A 137 4.41 -4.92 7.66
C VAL A 137 4.17 -6.32 8.21
N THR A 138 3.90 -6.41 9.51
CA THR A 138 3.46 -7.66 10.13
C THR A 138 2.22 -8.18 9.40
N SER A 139 2.28 -9.41 8.89
CA SER A 139 1.19 -10.05 8.15
C SER A 139 1.18 -11.56 8.40
N ALA A 140 0.02 -12.21 8.26
CA ALA A 140 -0.10 -13.65 8.49
C ALA A 140 0.76 -14.51 7.54
N ASN A 141 0.99 -14.04 6.32
CA ASN A 141 1.89 -14.66 5.33
C ASN A 141 3.33 -14.11 5.35
N GLU A 142 3.64 -13.22 6.30
CA GLU A 142 4.98 -12.62 6.51
C GLU A 142 5.59 -11.91 5.29
N SER A 143 4.79 -11.57 4.29
CA SER A 143 5.26 -11.18 2.96
C SER A 143 4.57 -9.95 2.38
N VAL A 144 3.92 -9.12 3.21
CA VAL A 144 3.21 -7.92 2.74
C VAL A 144 4.09 -6.66 2.83
N VAL A 145 4.09 -5.89 1.75
CA VAL A 145 4.54 -4.51 1.67
C VAL A 145 3.32 -3.60 1.50
N ILE A 146 3.20 -2.55 2.31
CA ILE A 146 2.24 -1.46 2.08
C ILE A 146 2.93 -0.33 1.30
N THR A 147 2.24 0.18 0.28
CA THR A 147 2.68 1.29 -0.58
C THR A 147 1.47 2.04 -1.14
N ALA A 148 1.70 3.11 -1.91
CA ALA A 148 0.62 3.87 -2.53
C ALA A 148 0.01 3.11 -3.72
N GLY A 149 -1.27 3.34 -4.00
CA GLY A 149 -1.96 2.81 -5.18
C GLY A 149 -1.25 3.18 -6.48
N HIS A 150 -0.81 4.42 -6.63
CA HIS A 150 -0.10 4.88 -7.82
C HIS A 150 1.27 4.22 -7.99
N CYS A 151 1.85 3.65 -6.93
CA CYS A 151 3.10 2.88 -6.96
C CYS A 151 2.91 1.43 -7.42
N VAL A 152 1.68 0.96 -7.62
CA VAL A 152 1.38 -0.35 -8.23
C VAL A 152 0.62 -0.22 -9.56
N LYS A 153 -0.15 0.86 -9.73
CA LYS A 153 -1.00 1.08 -10.91
C LYS A 153 -1.29 2.57 -11.11
N LEU A 154 -1.10 3.07 -12.34
CA LEU A 154 -1.43 4.44 -12.72
C LEU A 154 -1.86 4.51 -14.20
N ASN A 155 -2.71 5.47 -14.56
CA ASN A 155 -3.24 5.70 -15.91
C ASN A 155 -3.90 4.45 -16.50
N GLY A 156 -4.66 3.73 -15.67
CA GLY A 156 -5.35 2.51 -16.12
C GLY A 156 -4.45 1.29 -16.33
N ALA A 157 -3.14 1.36 -16.09
CA ALA A 157 -2.20 0.25 -16.29
C ALA A 157 -1.46 -0.14 -14.99
N ALA A 158 -1.35 -1.44 -14.73
CA ALA A 158 -0.50 -1.94 -13.65
C ALA A 158 0.98 -1.81 -14.04
N HIS A 159 1.84 -1.51 -13.06
CA HIS A 159 3.27 -1.46 -13.29
C HIS A 159 3.86 -2.86 -13.38
N ARG A 160 4.92 -3.01 -14.17
CA ARG A 160 5.63 -4.27 -14.40
C ARG A 160 6.96 -4.27 -13.65
N ASN A 161 7.65 -5.42 -13.63
CA ASN A 161 8.96 -5.56 -12.99
C ASN A 161 8.99 -4.99 -11.57
N TRP A 162 7.94 -5.21 -10.78
CA TRP A 162 7.85 -4.58 -9.48
C TRP A 162 8.74 -5.27 -8.45
N ALA A 163 9.57 -4.50 -7.75
CA ALA A 163 10.49 -5.00 -6.75
C ALA A 163 10.61 -4.05 -5.55
N PHE A 164 10.68 -4.62 -4.36
CA PHE A 164 10.94 -3.93 -3.11
C PHE A 164 12.37 -4.22 -2.62
N VAL A 165 13.09 -3.16 -2.24
CA VAL A 165 14.44 -3.27 -1.65
C VAL A 165 14.45 -2.59 -0.28
N PRO A 166 14.32 -3.36 0.81
CA PRO A 166 14.46 -2.85 2.16
C PRO A 166 15.89 -2.36 2.44
N ALA A 167 16.02 -1.25 3.17
CA ALA A 167 17.29 -0.58 3.47
C ALA A 167 18.16 -0.28 2.24
N PHE A 168 17.56 0.20 1.16
CA PHE A 168 18.30 0.60 -0.04
C PHE A 168 19.32 1.69 0.31
N ASP A 169 20.55 1.55 -0.20
CA ASP A 169 21.67 2.47 0.03
C ASP A 169 22.48 2.57 -1.26
N ASP A 170 22.20 3.58 -2.08
CA ASP A 170 22.90 3.85 -3.35
C ASP A 170 23.20 2.59 -4.22
N GLY A 171 22.15 1.83 -4.53
CA GLY A 171 22.25 0.60 -5.34
C GLY A 171 22.64 -0.66 -4.56
N ARG A 172 23.07 -0.53 -3.29
CA ARG A 172 23.21 -1.64 -2.36
C ARG A 172 21.85 -2.14 -1.91
N ARG A 173 21.79 -3.44 -1.66
CA ARG A 173 20.56 -4.20 -1.35
C ARG A 173 20.81 -5.11 -0.16
N PRO A 174 20.98 -4.56 1.06
CA PRO A 174 21.44 -5.33 2.22
C PRO A 174 20.56 -6.54 2.54
N PHE A 175 19.27 -6.43 2.27
CA PHE A 175 18.27 -7.48 2.47
C PHE A 175 17.73 -8.07 1.16
N GLY A 176 18.45 -7.87 0.05
CA GLY A 176 18.09 -8.40 -1.26
C GLY A 176 16.99 -7.65 -2.00
N THR A 177 16.50 -8.25 -3.07
CA THR A 177 15.44 -7.71 -3.94
C THR A 177 14.23 -8.64 -3.87
N TRP A 178 13.10 -8.11 -3.37
CA TRP A 178 11.86 -8.85 -3.15
C TRP A 178 10.88 -8.54 -4.28
N VAL A 179 10.57 -9.55 -5.11
CA VAL A 179 9.76 -9.37 -6.31
C VAL A 179 8.27 -9.57 -5.97
N ALA A 180 7.39 -8.73 -6.52
CA ALA A 180 5.95 -8.88 -6.34
C ALA A 180 5.44 -10.21 -6.91
N SER A 181 4.66 -10.96 -6.14
CA SER A 181 3.86 -12.09 -6.60
C SER A 181 2.43 -11.65 -6.89
N GLU A 182 1.79 -10.94 -5.96
CA GLU A 182 0.41 -10.48 -6.06
C GLU A 182 0.28 -9.03 -5.60
N MET A 183 -0.60 -8.26 -6.26
CA MET A 183 -0.83 -6.85 -5.95
C MET A 183 -2.30 -6.58 -5.68
N PHE A 184 -2.55 -5.70 -4.72
CA PHE A 184 -3.88 -5.33 -4.26
C PHE A 184 -4.00 -3.82 -4.19
N THR A 185 -5.15 -3.29 -4.61
CA THR A 185 -5.48 -1.88 -4.41
C THR A 185 -6.97 -1.71 -4.13
N THR A 186 -7.34 -0.55 -3.59
CA THR A 186 -8.75 -0.21 -3.40
C THR A 186 -9.50 -0.16 -4.74
N PRO A 187 -10.80 -0.54 -4.79
CA PRO A 187 -11.58 -0.43 -6.03
C PRO A 187 -11.73 1.02 -6.49
N GLN A 188 -11.71 1.99 -5.58
CA GLN A 188 -11.75 3.43 -5.87
C GLN A 188 -10.50 3.90 -6.61
N TRP A 189 -9.32 3.49 -6.14
CA TRP A 189 -8.07 3.77 -6.85
C TRP A 189 -8.06 3.09 -8.21
N ASN A 190 -8.38 1.80 -8.26
CA ASN A 190 -8.38 1.03 -9.50
C ASN A 190 -9.29 1.63 -10.59
N ALA A 191 -10.49 2.09 -10.21
CA ALA A 191 -11.48 2.56 -11.15
C ALA A 191 -11.28 4.02 -11.59
N ARG A 192 -10.79 4.89 -10.69
CA ARG A 192 -10.84 6.35 -10.89
C ARG A 192 -9.62 7.11 -10.40
N GLU A 193 -8.63 6.43 -9.84
CA GLU A 193 -7.46 7.07 -9.20
C GLU A 193 -7.91 8.09 -8.15
N ASP A 194 -8.94 7.73 -7.35
CA ASP A 194 -9.43 8.57 -6.27
C ASP A 194 -8.36 8.63 -5.17
N ILE A 195 -7.72 9.79 -5.05
CA ILE A 195 -6.55 10.01 -4.20
C ILE A 195 -6.80 9.71 -2.72
N ASN A 196 -8.07 9.80 -2.27
CA ASN A 196 -8.47 9.44 -0.91
C ASN A 196 -8.27 7.95 -0.59
N PHE A 197 -8.07 7.13 -1.62
CA PHE A 197 -7.93 5.69 -1.55
C PHE A 197 -6.65 5.20 -2.24
N ASP A 198 -5.65 6.08 -2.37
CA ASP A 198 -4.33 5.79 -2.95
C ASP A 198 -3.50 4.87 -2.05
N VAL A 199 -3.97 3.64 -1.88
CA VAL A 199 -3.41 2.62 -1.00
C VAL A 199 -3.36 1.29 -1.71
N ALA A 200 -2.20 0.63 -1.63
CA ALA A 200 -1.98 -0.71 -2.12
C ALA A 200 -1.25 -1.57 -1.09
N ALA A 201 -1.45 -2.87 -1.24
CA ALA A 201 -0.63 -3.90 -0.61
C ALA A 201 -0.02 -4.76 -1.70
N VAL A 202 1.22 -5.18 -1.51
CA VAL A 202 1.93 -6.08 -2.43
C VAL A 202 2.44 -7.25 -1.64
N VAL A 203 2.07 -8.45 -2.05
CA VAL A 203 2.68 -9.68 -1.55
C VAL A 203 3.93 -9.93 -2.40
N VAL A 204 5.05 -10.15 -1.73
CA VAL A 204 6.33 -10.45 -2.39
C VAL A 204 6.66 -11.92 -2.27
N ALA A 205 7.31 -12.47 -3.29
CA ALA A 205 7.77 -13.85 -3.29
C ALA A 205 8.91 -14.06 -2.27
N PRO A 206 9.00 -15.26 -1.65
CA PRO A 206 10.11 -15.61 -0.77
C PRO A 206 11.47 -15.46 -1.45
N LEU A 207 12.47 -14.99 -0.70
CA LEU A 207 13.84 -14.85 -1.18
C LEU A 207 14.73 -15.87 -0.46
N ASN A 208 15.37 -16.76 -1.21
CA ASN A 208 16.23 -17.82 -0.68
C ASN A 208 15.52 -18.69 0.39
N GLY A 209 14.23 -18.98 0.17
CA GLY A 209 13.42 -19.81 1.07
C GLY A 209 12.95 -19.11 2.36
N ARG A 210 13.15 -17.78 2.49
CA ARG A 210 12.69 -16.99 3.65
C ARG A 210 11.62 -15.97 3.24
N THR A 211 10.68 -15.72 4.14
CA THR A 211 9.65 -14.68 3.97
C THR A 211 10.25 -13.29 4.24
N LEU A 212 9.55 -12.23 3.82
CA LEU A 212 10.05 -10.87 3.95
C LEU A 212 10.28 -10.50 5.40
N THR A 213 9.24 -10.63 6.22
CA THR A 213 9.28 -10.18 7.62
C THR A 213 10.11 -11.09 8.52
N ASP A 214 10.38 -12.34 8.12
CA ASP A 214 11.43 -13.16 8.75
C ASP A 214 12.82 -12.53 8.59
N VAL A 215 13.09 -11.86 7.46
CA VAL A 215 14.40 -11.27 7.16
C VAL A 215 14.50 -9.86 7.74
N VAL A 216 13.47 -9.03 7.60
CA VAL A 216 13.57 -7.60 7.92
C VAL A 216 12.76 -7.15 9.13
N GLY A 217 11.94 -8.03 9.71
CA GLY A 217 10.88 -7.66 10.64
C GLY A 217 9.67 -7.04 9.92
N GLY A 218 8.70 -6.60 10.68
CA GLY A 218 7.48 -5.97 10.16
C GLY A 218 7.03 -4.81 11.03
N GLN A 219 6.61 -3.71 10.41
CA GLN A 219 5.95 -2.64 11.15
C GLN A 219 4.55 -3.06 11.55
N GLY A 220 4.07 -2.57 12.69
CA GLY A 220 2.66 -2.69 13.01
C GLY A 220 1.84 -1.88 12.01
N VAL A 221 0.61 -2.30 11.73
CA VAL A 221 -0.34 -1.51 10.93
C VAL A 221 -1.52 -1.12 11.81
N ALA A 222 -2.13 0.02 11.54
CA ALA A 222 -3.34 0.43 12.23
C ALA A 222 -4.34 1.08 11.27
N PHE A 223 -5.61 0.77 11.46
CA PHE A 223 -6.74 1.29 10.69
C PHE A 223 -7.74 1.96 11.62
N ASN A 224 -8.55 2.86 11.07
CA ASN A 224 -9.61 3.57 11.75
C ASN A 224 -9.13 4.33 13.01
N GLN A 225 -7.88 4.79 12.99
CA GLN A 225 -7.29 5.52 14.11
C GLN A 225 -7.75 6.98 14.13
N PRO A 226 -7.72 7.64 15.29
CA PRO A 226 -7.97 9.08 15.37
C PRO A 226 -7.02 9.88 14.46
N ARG A 227 -7.57 10.91 13.82
CA ARG A 227 -6.82 11.85 12.97
C ARG A 227 -6.04 12.87 13.79
N GLN A 228 -5.23 13.67 13.11
CA GLN A 228 -4.51 14.83 13.69
C GLN A 228 -3.59 14.48 14.86
N ARG A 229 -2.93 13.33 14.76
CA ARG A 229 -1.90 12.86 15.70
C ARG A 229 -0.51 13.22 15.22
N GLN A 230 0.45 13.10 16.13
CA GLN A 230 1.86 13.09 15.77
C GLN A 230 2.12 11.93 14.82
N ASN A 231 2.74 12.22 13.68
CA ASN A 231 3.16 11.23 12.70
C ASN A 231 4.65 11.37 12.39
N PHE A 232 5.25 10.25 11.99
CA PHE A 232 6.58 10.18 11.40
C PHE A 232 6.46 9.53 10.02
N ALA A 233 6.68 10.31 8.98
CA ALA A 233 6.64 9.89 7.59
C ALA A 233 8.04 9.56 7.11
N PHE A 234 8.25 8.42 6.46
CA PHE A 234 9.53 8.00 5.93
C PHE A 234 9.46 7.75 4.43
N GLY A 235 10.57 7.85 3.71
CA GLY A 235 10.66 7.50 2.29
C GLY A 235 12.02 7.80 1.67
N TYR A 236 12.16 7.44 0.39
CA TYR A 236 13.34 7.68 -0.45
C TYR A 236 12.99 8.70 -1.55
N PRO A 237 12.87 10.01 -1.22
CA PRO A 237 12.68 11.04 -2.24
C PRO A 237 13.85 11.05 -3.23
N ALA A 238 13.58 11.18 -4.52
CA ALA A 238 14.54 11.00 -5.61
C ALA A 238 14.47 12.10 -6.68
N ALA A 239 13.86 13.23 -6.35
CA ALA A 239 13.95 14.47 -7.11
C ALA A 239 14.66 15.54 -6.27
N ASP A 240 15.32 16.48 -6.95
CA ASP A 240 16.11 17.57 -6.35
C ASP A 240 15.38 18.22 -5.16
N PRO A 241 16.05 18.41 -4.01
CA PRO A 241 17.49 18.22 -3.75
C PRO A 241 17.90 16.79 -3.36
N PHE A 242 17.02 15.80 -3.51
CA PHE A 242 17.28 14.41 -3.16
C PHE A 242 17.57 13.55 -4.40
N ASP A 243 18.25 12.42 -4.20
CA ASP A 243 18.65 11.48 -5.26
C ASP A 243 18.15 10.04 -5.05
N GLY A 244 17.39 9.81 -3.97
CA GLY A 244 16.83 8.52 -3.60
C GLY A 244 17.82 7.54 -3.00
N SER A 245 19.03 7.99 -2.63
CA SER A 245 20.03 7.16 -1.95
C SER A 245 19.79 7.02 -0.44
N GLU A 246 19.13 8.01 0.18
CA GLU A 246 18.97 8.10 1.63
C GLU A 246 17.53 7.90 2.10
N LEU A 247 17.38 7.31 3.28
CA LEU A 247 16.10 7.29 3.99
C LEU A 247 15.86 8.65 4.67
N ILE A 248 14.85 9.36 4.19
CA ILE A 248 14.44 10.66 4.71
C ILE A 248 13.20 10.49 5.58
N TYR A 249 13.08 11.34 6.60
CA TYR A 249 11.87 11.41 7.41
C TYR A 249 11.37 12.83 7.63
N CYS A 250 10.05 12.96 7.66
CA CYS A 250 9.32 14.12 8.13
C CYS A 250 8.56 13.75 9.39
N SER A 251 8.31 14.72 10.27
CA SER A 251 7.52 14.49 11.47
C SER A 251 6.80 15.74 11.91
N GLY A 252 5.70 15.55 12.63
CA GLY A 252 4.87 16.63 13.14
C GLY A 252 3.45 16.18 13.37
N ARG A 253 2.64 17.11 13.89
CA ARG A 253 1.20 16.89 14.03
C ARG A 253 0.52 16.99 12.67
N ALA A 254 -0.14 15.91 12.26
CA ALA A 254 -0.93 15.92 11.03
C ALA A 254 -2.16 16.85 11.16
N PHE A 255 -2.64 17.35 10.02
CA PHE A 255 -3.86 18.16 9.91
C PHE A 255 -4.77 17.59 8.83
N ASN A 256 -6.04 17.98 8.80
CA ASN A 256 -6.95 17.54 7.74
C ASN A 256 -6.75 18.40 6.50
N ASP A 257 -6.70 17.78 5.32
CA ASP A 257 -6.87 18.54 4.09
C ASP A 257 -8.29 19.12 4.06
N THR A 258 -8.39 20.42 3.85
CA THR A 258 -9.64 21.15 3.68
C THR A 258 -9.76 21.76 2.29
N VAL A 259 -8.81 21.46 1.39
CA VAL A 259 -8.73 22.04 0.05
C VAL A 259 -9.49 21.18 -0.96
N SER A 260 -9.15 19.90 -1.12
CA SER A 260 -9.76 19.07 -2.18
C SER A 260 -9.92 17.59 -1.85
N THR A 261 -9.37 17.09 -0.73
CA THR A 261 -9.51 15.68 -0.33
C THR A 261 -9.96 15.53 1.13
N ASN A 262 -10.15 14.28 1.56
CA ASN A 262 -10.41 13.88 2.93
C ASN A 262 -9.12 13.40 3.62
N ASP A 263 -7.96 13.65 3.05
CA ASP A 263 -6.66 13.11 3.49
C ASP A 263 -6.07 13.94 4.64
N GLN A 264 -4.93 13.49 5.14
CA GLN A 264 -4.18 14.20 6.17
C GLN A 264 -2.91 14.80 5.59
N GLY A 265 -2.61 16.03 5.97
CA GLY A 265 -1.37 16.73 5.60
C GLY A 265 -0.35 16.70 6.73
N LEU A 266 0.93 16.71 6.35
CA LEU A 266 2.09 16.81 7.22
C LEU A 266 3.11 17.76 6.58
N ARG A 267 3.74 18.64 7.36
CA ARG A 267 4.86 19.45 6.84
C ARG A 267 6.00 18.52 6.45
N CYS A 268 6.36 18.53 5.17
CA CYS A 268 7.34 17.61 4.64
C CYS A 268 7.85 18.09 3.28
N ASN A 269 9.17 18.13 3.12
CA ASN A 269 9.86 18.54 1.91
C ASN A 269 10.28 17.35 1.04
N MET A 270 9.92 16.11 1.42
CA MET A 270 10.20 14.94 0.58
C MET A 270 9.55 15.11 -0.80
N THR A 271 10.30 14.81 -1.85
CA THR A 271 9.88 14.92 -3.24
C THR A 271 9.39 13.58 -3.80
N GLY A 272 9.08 13.52 -5.10
CA GLY A 272 8.74 12.29 -5.80
C GLY A 272 9.74 11.16 -5.51
N GLY A 273 9.27 9.91 -5.50
CA GLY A 273 10.04 8.74 -5.03
C GLY A 273 9.78 8.40 -3.56
N SER A 274 9.43 9.40 -2.72
CA SER A 274 8.99 9.15 -1.34
C SER A 274 7.60 8.51 -1.27
N SER A 275 6.80 8.61 -2.33
CA SER A 275 5.46 8.04 -2.44
C SER A 275 5.38 6.59 -2.01
N GLY A 276 4.35 6.22 -1.27
CA GLY A 276 4.15 4.91 -0.66
C GLY A 276 4.95 4.67 0.62
N GLY A 277 5.89 5.56 0.95
CA GLY A 277 6.63 5.50 2.21
C GLY A 277 5.73 5.68 3.44
N PRO A 278 6.00 4.98 4.56
CA PRO A 278 5.04 4.82 5.64
C PRO A 278 4.91 6.07 6.52
N TRP A 279 3.70 6.32 7.03
CA TRP A 279 3.46 7.24 8.15
C TRP A 279 3.14 6.46 9.41
N PHE A 280 3.93 6.67 10.47
CA PHE A 280 3.77 6.01 11.75
C PHE A 280 3.14 6.91 12.81
N GLN A 281 2.09 6.41 13.44
CA GLN A 281 1.65 6.87 14.76
C GLN A 281 2.33 6.04 15.85
N GLY A 282 2.57 6.63 17.03
CA GLY A 282 3.19 5.92 18.17
C GLY A 282 4.60 5.42 17.87
N PHE A 283 5.32 6.09 16.96
CA PHE A 283 6.67 5.72 16.58
C PHE A 283 7.63 5.87 17.75
N ASP A 284 8.38 4.81 18.04
CA ASP A 284 9.44 4.79 19.04
C ASP A 284 10.81 4.82 18.34
N PRO A 285 11.56 5.94 18.41
CA PRO A 285 12.89 6.06 17.82
C PRO A 285 13.91 5.05 18.35
N ALA A 286 13.73 4.53 19.57
CA ALA A 286 14.68 3.58 20.15
C ALA A 286 14.60 2.21 19.46
N THR A 287 13.39 1.75 19.15
CA THR A 287 13.15 0.48 18.46
C THR A 287 13.03 0.65 16.95
N GLY A 288 12.67 1.84 16.49
CA GLY A 288 12.27 2.11 15.10
C GLY A 288 10.93 1.48 14.73
N LEU A 289 10.09 1.14 15.71
CA LEU A 289 8.76 0.57 15.49
C LEU A 289 7.67 1.63 15.61
N GLY A 290 6.61 1.48 14.82
CA GLY A 290 5.39 2.26 14.95
C GLY A 290 4.19 1.58 14.28
N TRP A 291 3.04 2.24 14.35
CA TRP A 291 1.84 1.82 13.63
C TRP A 291 1.71 2.58 12.32
N LEU A 292 1.93 1.89 11.21
CA LEU A 292 1.68 2.40 9.88
C LEU A 292 0.18 2.69 9.76
N ASN A 293 -0.17 3.96 9.66
CA ASN A 293 -1.54 4.45 9.66
C ASN A 293 -1.84 5.45 8.52
N SER A 294 -0.84 5.72 7.68
CA SER A 294 -0.99 6.40 6.40
C SER A 294 0.30 6.16 5.58
N LEU A 295 0.43 6.84 4.46
CA LEU A 295 1.61 6.80 3.59
C LEU A 295 1.78 8.12 2.83
N ASN A 296 2.98 8.39 2.31
CA ASN A 296 3.21 9.51 1.40
C ASN A 296 2.40 9.26 0.10
N SER A 297 1.44 10.10 -0.24
CA SER A 297 0.65 9.93 -1.47
C SER A 297 0.93 11.06 -2.46
N PHE A 298 0.62 12.31 -2.12
CA PHE A 298 0.74 13.42 -3.07
C PHE A 298 1.13 14.74 -2.39
N THR A 299 1.46 15.72 -3.23
CA THR A 299 1.65 17.12 -2.84
C THR A 299 0.79 18.02 -3.71
N TYR A 300 0.50 19.24 -3.25
CA TYR A 300 -0.11 20.27 -4.09
C TYR A 300 0.97 21.16 -4.68
N ASN A 301 0.86 21.50 -5.97
CA ASN A 301 1.82 22.42 -6.63
C ASN A 301 1.95 23.78 -5.92
N PHE A 302 0.86 24.30 -5.32
CA PHE A 302 0.87 25.57 -4.58
C PHE A 302 1.35 25.42 -3.12
N ALA A 303 1.54 24.19 -2.64
CA ALA A 303 1.96 23.87 -1.28
C ALA A 303 2.94 22.67 -1.27
N PRO A 304 4.10 22.77 -1.95
CA PRO A 304 5.02 21.65 -2.16
C PRO A 304 5.72 21.17 -0.87
N ASN A 305 5.71 21.99 0.19
CA ASN A 305 6.31 21.67 1.48
C ASN A 305 5.37 20.87 2.41
N PHE A 306 4.31 20.30 1.85
CA PHE A 306 3.36 19.46 2.56
C PHE A 306 3.14 18.17 1.81
N MET A 307 3.28 17.06 2.53
CA MET A 307 2.96 15.73 2.05
C MET A 307 1.58 15.35 2.55
N PHE A 308 0.75 14.79 1.68
CA PHE A 308 -0.58 14.31 2.01
C PHE A 308 -0.62 12.79 1.93
N GLY A 309 -1.36 12.19 2.86
CA GLY A 309 -1.50 10.75 2.98
C GLY A 309 -2.94 10.33 3.27
N PRO A 310 -3.43 9.24 2.65
CA PRO A 310 -4.80 8.81 2.76
C PRO A 310 -5.15 8.38 4.19
N PHE A 311 -6.41 8.58 4.55
CA PHE A 311 -6.93 8.01 5.79
C PHE A 311 -7.07 6.49 5.65
N PHE A 312 -6.44 5.74 6.55
CA PHE A 312 -6.53 4.28 6.61
C PHE A 312 -7.85 3.82 7.23
N GLY A 313 -8.93 3.95 6.46
CA GLY A 313 -10.28 3.47 6.79
C GLY A 313 -10.50 1.98 6.49
N ASN A 314 -11.76 1.57 6.39
CA ASN A 314 -12.09 0.15 6.14
C ASN A 314 -11.62 -0.33 4.77
N GLU A 315 -11.52 0.53 3.76
CA GLU A 315 -11.06 0.15 2.42
C GLU A 315 -9.57 -0.20 2.42
N ALA A 316 -8.74 0.59 3.10
CA ALA A 316 -7.33 0.26 3.30
C ALA A 316 -7.17 -1.00 4.17
N MET A 317 -8.02 -1.15 5.19
CA MET A 317 -8.05 -2.35 6.04
C MET A 317 -8.39 -3.60 5.22
N ALA A 318 -9.37 -3.52 4.31
CA ALA A 318 -9.75 -4.63 3.44
C ALA A 318 -8.60 -5.04 2.50
N VAL A 319 -7.87 -4.06 1.93
CA VAL A 319 -6.67 -4.30 1.11
C VAL A 319 -5.63 -5.10 1.90
N TYR A 320 -5.27 -4.62 3.10
CA TYR A 320 -4.31 -5.31 3.97
C TYR A 320 -4.81 -6.70 4.39
N GLN A 321 -6.07 -6.83 4.81
CA GLN A 321 -6.64 -8.10 5.27
C GLN A 321 -6.70 -9.14 4.16
N THR A 322 -6.97 -8.73 2.92
CA THR A 322 -6.95 -9.64 1.78
C THR A 322 -5.51 -10.06 1.46
N ALA A 323 -4.59 -9.10 1.40
CA ALA A 323 -3.19 -9.37 1.08
C ALA A 323 -2.49 -10.27 2.11
N GLN A 324 -2.69 -10.05 3.41
CA GLN A 324 -2.03 -10.87 4.45
C GLN A 324 -2.47 -12.34 4.44
N ASN A 325 -3.63 -12.64 3.86
CA ASN A 325 -4.22 -13.98 3.81
C ASN A 325 -4.06 -14.64 2.43
N SER A 326 -3.39 -13.97 1.48
CA SER A 326 -3.09 -14.55 0.17
C SER A 326 -1.79 -15.36 0.21
N GLN A 327 -1.61 -16.24 -0.78
CA GLN A 327 -0.44 -17.10 -0.83
C GLN A 327 0.80 -16.31 -1.24
N ALA A 328 1.80 -16.30 -0.36
CA ALA A 328 3.14 -15.80 -0.69
C ALA A 328 3.91 -16.88 -1.47
N THR A 329 3.55 -17.08 -2.74
CA THR A 329 4.26 -18.02 -3.62
C THR A 329 5.46 -17.41 -4.29
#